data_AF-A0A5K7YIX3-F1
#
_entry.id   AF-A0A5K7YIX3-F1
#
_cell.length_a   1.000
_cell.length_b   1.000
_cell.length_c   1.000
_cell.angle_alpha   90.00
_cell.angle_beta   90.00
_cell.angle_gamma   90.00
#
_symmetry.space_group_name_H-M   'P 1'
#
loop_
_entity.id
_entity.type
_entity.pdbx_description
1 polymer ?
#
loop_
_entity_poly.entity_id
_entity_poly.type
_entity_poly.pdbx_seq_one_letter_code
_entity_poly.pdbx_strand_id
1 'polypeptide(L)'
;MPAETAQQRRVLIIDDEEIVRDSVSTYLEDSGFVVYQAGDGRDGLSRFYEVTPDVVLLDLRMPRMDGLEVLAAIAGQLDRIPVIVVTGAGVLQDAVAALRLGAFDFVTKPIVDMAVLEHAIRRALEHTRLLEENRRYQAHLEDEIGSRTRDLHRRTEELLVANAELTKEMAIREKTAAALRQSEARLAEIVSIFEGFIYTCDSDFCLDFVNRKLADHVGDDVAGKRCHVVLYGLDQPCPWCRHSDVFKGQAARTEFYNEKDGRWYDAVQSPMFGSEGQVRNLQAVVLDISDRKATEDWLRQRETQLSEKNRRLKSSMRTASRFGHIIGKSRPMQEVYENILKAAESNAHVIIYGQSGTGKELVAKTIHDLSDRGSKNFVTVHCGAIPDSLIESEFFGYRKGAFSGADQDKPGYLDAADGGTLFMDEVGELNLSMQVKLLRAIEGGGYTPIGSSIVKQADIRIVAATNRNLRQRLESGHFRKDFYYRIHILPITLPALSSRKEDIPLLVNHFVSDFPHGDKLPVVPQRIITAMQRYDWPGNIRELQNSVHRYITLGEIDFLDLPPTTDEPPPAIRPDPPPGLPDRFDQPLSQAVSNFEKQYIEHLLQENHWHRSRVAELLGIDRRTLFRKMKAYGL
;
A
#
# COMPACT_ATOMS: atom_id res chain seq x y z
N MET A 1 -88.44 22.54 -15.16
CA MET A 1 -89.69 22.07 -14.54
C MET A 1 -90.80 22.27 -15.54
N PRO A 2 -91.36 21.21 -16.13
CA PRO A 2 -92.63 21.31 -16.86
C PRO A 2 -93.77 21.36 -15.86
N ALA A 3 -94.75 22.23 -16.11
CA ALA A 3 -95.97 22.35 -15.33
C ALA A 3 -96.65 20.97 -15.20
N GLU A 4 -96.93 20.53 -13.97
CA GLU A 4 -97.87 19.45 -13.71
C GLU A 4 -99.19 19.84 -14.37
N THR A 5 -99.53 19.17 -15.48
CA THR A 5 -100.90 19.12 -16.00
C THR A 5 -101.81 18.83 -14.81
N ALA A 6 -102.70 19.76 -14.47
CA ALA A 6 -103.62 19.65 -13.35
C ALA A 6 -104.46 18.37 -13.54
N GLN A 7 -104.02 17.27 -12.93
CA GLN A 7 -104.74 16.02 -12.96
C GLN A 7 -106.00 16.23 -12.14
N GLN A 8 -107.14 16.22 -12.83
CA GLN A 8 -108.45 16.44 -12.26
C GLN A 8 -108.68 15.39 -11.17
N ARG A 9 -108.78 15.84 -9.91
CA ARG A 9 -108.79 14.95 -8.73
C ARG A 9 -110.14 14.26 -8.61
N ARG A 10 -110.12 12.97 -8.33
CA ARG A 10 -111.31 12.10 -8.28
C ARG A 10 -111.87 12.04 -6.86
N VAL A 11 -113.12 12.47 -6.67
CA VAL A 11 -113.84 12.42 -5.40
C VAL A 11 -114.89 11.33 -5.48
N LEU A 12 -114.91 10.40 -4.53
CA LEU A 12 -115.98 9.40 -4.41
C LEU A 12 -116.92 9.81 -3.28
N ILE A 13 -118.18 10.08 -3.58
CA ILE A 13 -119.24 10.39 -2.63
C ILE A 13 -120.05 9.12 -2.37
N ILE A 14 -120.15 8.71 -1.12
CA ILE A 14 -120.93 7.55 -0.68
C ILE A 14 -121.92 8.06 0.37
N ASP A 15 -123.18 8.18 -0.02
CA ASP A 15 -124.25 8.75 0.81
C ASP A 15 -125.58 8.15 0.33
N ASP A 16 -126.55 7.84 1.19
CA ASP A 16 -127.82 7.24 0.75
C ASP A 16 -128.84 8.30 0.30
N GLU A 17 -128.69 9.54 0.74
CA GLU A 17 -129.54 10.67 0.37
C GLU A 17 -129.20 11.20 -1.03
N GLU A 18 -130.04 10.93 -2.02
CA GLU A 18 -129.86 11.36 -3.42
C GLU A 18 -129.72 12.88 -3.56
N ILE A 19 -130.52 13.64 -2.80
CA ILE A 19 -130.48 15.11 -2.78
C ILE A 19 -129.11 15.63 -2.31
N VAL A 20 -128.51 14.96 -1.32
CA VAL A 20 -127.19 15.35 -0.79
C VAL A 20 -126.09 14.98 -1.79
N ARG A 21 -126.14 13.77 -2.39
CA ARG A 21 -125.17 13.38 -3.43
C ARG A 21 -125.17 14.31 -4.63
N ASP A 22 -126.34 14.64 -5.19
CA ASP A 22 -126.45 15.48 -6.39
C ASP A 22 -125.99 16.92 -6.11
N SER A 23 -126.36 17.48 -4.96
CA SER A 23 -125.96 18.84 -4.59
C SER A 23 -124.45 18.95 -4.37
N VAL A 24 -123.85 17.98 -3.68
CA VAL A 24 -122.38 17.94 -3.47
C VAL A 24 -121.65 17.64 -4.78
N SER A 25 -122.16 16.73 -5.61
CA SER A 25 -121.56 16.40 -6.92
C SER A 25 -121.52 17.60 -7.84
N THR A 26 -122.65 18.30 -8.00
CA THR A 26 -122.76 19.48 -8.87
C THR A 26 -121.75 20.55 -8.44
N TYR A 27 -121.67 20.85 -7.13
CA TYR A 27 -120.75 21.86 -6.62
C TYR A 27 -119.27 21.46 -6.81
N LEU A 28 -118.91 20.20 -6.53
CA LEU A 28 -117.53 19.74 -6.67
C LEU A 28 -117.08 19.61 -8.13
N GLU A 29 -117.98 19.23 -9.03
CA GLU A 29 -117.72 19.25 -10.48
C GLU A 29 -117.45 20.67 -10.99
N ASP A 30 -118.27 21.65 -10.58
CA ASP A 30 -118.05 23.08 -10.86
C ASP A 30 -116.71 23.59 -10.28
N SER A 31 -116.29 23.02 -9.15
CA SER A 31 -115.01 23.31 -8.49
C SER A 31 -113.80 22.60 -9.13
N GLY A 32 -114.03 21.84 -10.21
CA GLY A 32 -113.01 21.19 -11.03
C GLY A 32 -112.61 19.78 -10.59
N PHE A 33 -113.39 19.12 -9.74
CA PHE A 33 -113.20 17.72 -9.36
C PHE A 33 -113.93 16.77 -10.32
N VAL A 34 -113.45 15.53 -10.45
CA VAL A 34 -114.19 14.45 -11.11
C VAL A 34 -114.93 13.68 -10.03
N VAL A 35 -116.25 13.72 -10.04
CA VAL A 35 -117.06 13.14 -8.97
C VAL A 35 -117.62 11.79 -9.40
N TYR A 36 -117.49 10.80 -8.50
CA TYR A 36 -118.17 9.53 -8.57
C TYR A 36 -119.11 9.43 -7.40
N GLN A 37 -120.35 8.98 -7.63
CA GLN A 37 -121.35 8.85 -6.58
C GLN A 37 -121.64 7.37 -6.28
N ALA A 38 -122.07 7.04 -5.07
CA ALA A 38 -122.57 5.72 -4.70
C ALA A 38 -123.69 5.87 -3.68
N GLY A 39 -124.77 5.10 -3.84
CA GLY A 39 -125.98 5.24 -3.01
C GLY A 39 -126.01 4.39 -1.74
N ASP A 40 -124.97 3.59 -1.50
CA ASP A 40 -124.83 2.74 -0.32
C ASP A 40 -123.37 2.30 -0.14
N GLY A 41 -123.02 1.77 1.04
CA GLY A 41 -121.65 1.36 1.35
C GLY A 41 -121.08 0.23 0.47
N ARG A 42 -121.91 -0.67 -0.07
CA ARG A 42 -121.44 -1.78 -0.92
C ARG A 42 -121.14 -1.33 -2.34
N ASP A 43 -121.99 -0.49 -2.92
CA ASP A 43 -121.71 0.21 -4.19
C ASP A 43 -120.49 1.13 -4.03
N GLY A 44 -120.41 1.86 -2.92
CA GLY A 44 -119.28 2.73 -2.60
C GLY A 44 -117.95 1.98 -2.53
N LEU A 45 -117.90 0.84 -1.85
CA LEU A 45 -116.70 0.01 -1.79
C LEU A 45 -116.31 -0.56 -3.17
N SER A 46 -117.29 -0.98 -3.98
CA SER A 46 -117.03 -1.46 -5.34
C SER A 46 -116.41 -0.35 -6.20
N ARG A 47 -116.99 0.85 -6.17
CA ARG A 47 -116.50 2.01 -6.92
C ARG A 47 -115.14 2.47 -6.42
N PHE A 48 -114.86 2.40 -5.12
CA PHE A 48 -113.55 2.75 -4.56
C PHE A 48 -112.40 1.97 -5.22
N TYR A 49 -112.57 0.66 -5.41
CA TYR A 49 -111.55 -0.17 -6.08
C TYR A 49 -111.52 0.00 -7.61
N GLU A 50 -112.66 0.30 -8.23
CA GLU A 50 -112.76 0.51 -9.68
C GLU A 50 -112.14 1.85 -10.10
N VAL A 51 -112.55 2.94 -9.44
CA VAL A 51 -112.20 4.30 -9.85
C VAL A 51 -110.96 4.83 -9.16
N THR A 52 -110.47 4.16 -8.10
CA THR A 52 -109.30 4.56 -7.29
C THR A 52 -109.32 6.05 -6.92
N PRO A 53 -110.28 6.51 -6.10
CA PRO A 53 -110.47 7.94 -5.85
C PRO A 53 -109.27 8.55 -5.13
N ASP A 54 -109.08 9.85 -5.31
CA ASP A 54 -108.06 10.64 -4.60
C ASP A 54 -108.55 11.04 -3.19
N VAL A 55 -109.87 11.07 -2.96
CA VAL A 55 -110.51 11.35 -1.67
C VAL A 55 -111.92 10.75 -1.66
N VAL A 56 -112.39 10.32 -0.49
CA VAL A 56 -113.74 9.77 -0.31
C VAL A 56 -114.54 10.65 0.63
N LEU A 57 -115.76 11.00 0.28
CA LEU A 57 -116.78 11.55 1.16
C LEU A 57 -117.71 10.41 1.57
N LEU A 58 -117.83 10.13 2.86
CA LEU A 58 -118.50 8.93 3.35
C LEU A 58 -119.55 9.27 4.41
N ASP A 59 -120.82 8.99 4.12
CA ASP A 59 -121.86 9.00 5.14
C ASP A 59 -121.67 7.83 6.12
N LEU A 60 -121.92 8.06 7.40
CA LEU A 60 -121.90 7.03 8.43
C LEU A 60 -123.19 6.20 8.46
N ARG A 61 -124.33 6.76 8.06
CA ARG A 61 -125.64 6.12 8.23
C ARG A 61 -126.28 5.79 6.89
N MET A 62 -126.01 4.59 6.39
CA MET A 62 -126.53 4.12 5.11
C MET A 62 -127.15 2.71 5.23
N PRO A 63 -128.14 2.36 4.39
CA PRO A 63 -128.70 1.02 4.33
C PRO A 63 -127.70 0.01 3.73
N ARG A 64 -127.87 -1.27 4.07
CA ARG A 64 -127.07 -2.45 3.68
C ARG A 64 -125.67 -2.55 4.27
N MET A 65 -124.86 -1.49 4.19
CA MET A 65 -123.49 -1.45 4.74
C MET A 65 -123.26 -0.04 5.28
N ASP A 66 -122.92 0.06 6.56
CA ASP A 66 -122.74 1.36 7.22
C ASP A 66 -121.37 1.98 6.93
N GLY A 67 -121.21 3.28 7.19
CA GLY A 67 -119.96 3.97 6.86
C GLY A 67 -118.76 3.53 7.70
N LEU A 68 -118.97 3.01 8.91
CA LEU A 68 -117.87 2.48 9.72
C LEU A 68 -117.36 1.14 9.16
N GLU A 69 -118.26 0.29 8.66
CA GLU A 69 -117.93 -0.94 7.93
C GLU A 69 -117.16 -0.64 6.64
N VAL A 70 -117.53 0.42 5.89
CA VAL A 70 -116.80 0.85 4.70
C VAL A 70 -115.39 1.33 5.07
N LEU A 71 -115.26 2.16 6.10
CA LEU A 71 -113.98 2.68 6.56
C LEU A 71 -113.05 1.55 7.06
N ALA A 72 -113.59 0.58 7.79
CA ALA A 72 -112.86 -0.61 8.23
C ALA A 72 -112.40 -1.47 7.04
N ALA A 73 -113.21 -1.61 5.99
CA ALA A 73 -112.86 -2.38 4.79
C ALA A 73 -111.72 -1.75 3.97
N ILE A 74 -111.53 -0.43 4.07
CA ILE A 74 -110.46 0.31 3.37
C ILE A 74 -109.35 0.81 4.29
N ALA A 75 -109.31 0.38 5.55
CA ALA A 75 -108.38 0.86 6.58
C ALA A 75 -106.90 0.81 6.15
N GLY A 76 -106.50 -0.21 5.38
CA GLY A 76 -105.13 -0.35 4.86
C GLY A 76 -104.74 0.62 3.74
N GLN A 77 -105.67 1.46 3.27
CA GLN A 77 -105.45 2.43 2.19
C GLN A 77 -105.65 3.89 2.62
N LEU A 78 -106.07 4.13 3.88
CA LEU A 78 -106.37 5.46 4.41
C LEU A 78 -105.15 6.40 4.46
N ASP A 79 -103.94 5.84 4.54
CA ASP A 79 -102.67 6.58 4.46
C ASP A 79 -102.39 7.18 3.07
N ARG A 80 -103.10 6.71 2.03
CA ARG A 80 -102.94 7.14 0.64
C ARG A 80 -104.19 7.82 0.11
N ILE A 81 -105.37 7.36 0.51
CA ILE A 81 -106.66 7.90 0.07
C ILE A 81 -107.40 8.40 1.32
N PRO A 82 -107.37 9.72 1.59
CA PRO A 82 -108.05 10.26 2.76
C PRO A 82 -109.57 10.13 2.63
N VAL A 83 -110.22 9.81 3.75
CA VAL A 83 -111.67 9.70 3.85
C VAL A 83 -112.20 10.81 4.75
N ILE A 84 -113.13 11.61 4.24
CA ILE A 84 -113.84 12.64 4.99
C ILE A 84 -115.24 12.11 5.28
N VAL A 85 -115.59 12.09 6.55
CA VAL A 85 -116.84 11.51 7.02
C VAL A 85 -117.93 12.57 7.06
N VAL A 86 -119.10 12.29 6.51
CA VAL A 86 -120.24 13.21 6.49
C VAL A 86 -121.30 12.65 7.45
N THR A 87 -121.73 13.37 8.50
CA THR A 87 -122.59 12.79 9.55
C THR A 87 -123.59 13.78 10.14
N GLY A 88 -124.78 13.34 10.55
CA GLY A 88 -125.83 14.19 11.12
C GLY A 88 -125.50 14.81 12.48
N ALA A 89 -126.05 16.00 12.77
CA ALA A 89 -125.77 16.83 13.95
C ALA A 89 -126.01 16.17 15.34
N GLY A 90 -126.55 14.95 15.41
CA GLY A 90 -126.87 14.23 16.66
C GLY A 90 -125.88 13.13 17.07
N VAL A 91 -124.81 12.86 16.31
CA VAL A 91 -124.03 11.61 16.47
C VAL A 91 -122.51 11.83 16.56
N LEU A 92 -122.08 12.65 17.53
CA LEU A 92 -120.67 12.99 17.74
C LEU A 92 -119.78 11.76 18.04
N GLN A 93 -120.34 10.71 18.65
CA GLN A 93 -119.61 9.49 19.02
C GLN A 93 -119.14 8.71 17.79
N ASP A 94 -119.95 8.65 16.74
CA ASP A 94 -119.62 7.91 15.52
C ASP A 94 -118.57 8.65 14.68
N ALA A 95 -118.62 9.99 14.65
CA ALA A 95 -117.57 10.82 14.04
C ALA A 95 -116.20 10.59 14.70
N VAL A 96 -116.18 10.55 16.03
CA VAL A 96 -114.95 10.25 16.80
C VAL A 96 -114.48 8.82 16.57
N ALA A 97 -115.40 7.85 16.45
CA ALA A 97 -115.06 6.47 16.10
C ALA A 97 -114.43 6.38 14.70
N ALA A 98 -114.96 7.13 13.72
CA ALA A 98 -114.43 7.17 12.37
C ALA A 98 -113.03 7.80 12.31
N LEU A 99 -112.77 8.89 13.04
CA LEU A 99 -111.42 9.47 13.16
C LEU A 99 -110.43 8.47 13.79
N ARG A 100 -110.84 7.71 14.81
CA ARG A 100 -110.01 6.66 15.43
C ARG A 100 -109.71 5.50 14.47
N LEU A 101 -110.60 5.23 13.52
CA LEU A 101 -110.42 4.24 12.47
C LEU A 101 -109.59 4.75 11.29
N GLY A 102 -109.14 6.01 11.31
CA GLY A 102 -108.24 6.59 10.32
C GLY A 102 -108.91 7.49 9.29
N ALA A 103 -110.18 7.89 9.49
CA ALA A 103 -110.75 8.98 8.69
C ALA A 103 -109.92 10.27 8.88
N PHE A 104 -109.76 11.03 7.80
CA PHE A 104 -108.94 12.23 7.78
C PHE A 104 -109.61 13.40 8.52
N ASP A 105 -110.90 13.62 8.25
CA ASP A 105 -111.70 14.67 8.89
C ASP A 105 -113.18 14.29 8.85
N PHE A 106 -114.06 15.10 9.45
CA PHE A 106 -115.50 14.95 9.35
C PHE A 106 -116.23 16.28 9.13
N VAL A 107 -117.40 16.22 8.51
CA VAL A 107 -118.30 17.35 8.24
C VAL A 107 -119.72 16.99 8.69
N THR A 108 -120.42 17.93 9.32
CA THR A 108 -121.77 17.69 9.85
C THR A 108 -122.87 18.03 8.84
N LYS A 109 -123.87 17.15 8.67
CA LYS A 109 -125.14 17.41 7.95
C LYS A 109 -126.13 18.20 8.82
N PRO A 110 -126.93 19.11 8.25
CA PRO A 110 -126.94 19.51 6.84
C PRO A 110 -125.70 20.33 6.48
N ILE A 111 -125.16 20.14 5.26
CA ILE A 111 -124.00 20.90 4.77
C ILE A 111 -124.51 22.29 4.35
N VAL A 112 -124.45 23.24 5.27
CA VAL A 112 -124.96 24.61 5.03
C VAL A 112 -123.99 25.42 4.17
N ASP A 113 -122.70 25.13 4.26
CA ASP A 113 -121.64 25.83 3.52
C ASP A 113 -120.76 24.81 2.76
N MET A 114 -120.92 24.77 1.44
CA MET A 114 -120.14 23.89 0.56
C MET A 114 -118.65 24.27 0.50
N ALA A 115 -118.29 25.53 0.82
CA ALA A 115 -116.89 25.95 0.87
C ALA A 115 -116.12 25.27 2.02
N VAL A 116 -116.80 24.95 3.13
CA VAL A 116 -116.20 24.21 4.26
C VAL A 116 -115.85 22.77 3.83
N LEU A 117 -116.75 22.11 3.09
CA LEU A 117 -116.52 20.76 2.56
C LEU A 117 -115.37 20.76 1.54
N GLU A 118 -115.36 21.71 0.62
CA GLU A 118 -114.29 21.86 -0.36
C GLU A 118 -112.93 22.12 0.30
N HIS A 119 -112.90 22.97 1.33
CA HIS A 119 -111.68 23.24 2.10
C HIS A 119 -111.17 21.97 2.79
N ALA A 120 -112.04 21.16 3.39
CA ALA A 120 -111.68 19.89 3.99
C ALA A 120 -111.08 18.91 2.96
N ILE A 121 -111.70 18.82 1.78
CA ILE A 121 -111.21 18.00 0.65
C ILE A 121 -109.82 18.47 0.19
N ARG A 122 -109.64 19.76 -0.05
CA ARG A 122 -108.35 20.31 -0.50
C ARG A 122 -107.26 20.10 0.52
N ARG A 123 -107.55 20.30 1.82
CA ARG A 123 -106.62 20.05 2.92
C ARG A 123 -106.23 18.57 3.01
N ALA A 124 -107.18 17.66 2.80
CA ALA A 124 -106.91 16.22 2.77
C ALA A 124 -105.97 15.82 1.63
N LEU A 125 -106.24 16.31 0.42
CA LEU A 125 -105.41 16.05 -0.77
C LEU A 125 -104.00 16.66 -0.63
N GLU A 126 -103.90 17.87 -0.07
CA GLU A 126 -102.62 18.54 0.16
C GLU A 126 -101.76 17.80 1.18
N HIS A 127 -102.36 17.29 2.27
CA HIS A 127 -101.66 16.49 3.26
C HIS A 127 -101.04 15.22 2.66
N THR A 128 -101.80 14.48 1.85
CA THR A 128 -101.29 13.28 1.16
C THR A 128 -100.16 13.62 0.19
N ARG A 129 -100.31 14.70 -0.59
CA ARG A 129 -99.25 15.18 -1.50
C ARG A 129 -97.95 15.49 -0.76
N LEU A 130 -98.03 16.24 0.35
CA LEU A 130 -96.86 16.63 1.15
C LEU A 130 -96.15 15.41 1.74
N LEU A 131 -96.90 14.40 2.18
CA LEU A 131 -96.31 13.14 2.68
C LEU A 131 -95.60 12.35 1.58
N GLU A 132 -96.15 12.30 0.37
CA GLU A 132 -95.50 11.66 -0.79
C GLU A 132 -94.23 12.39 -1.23
N GLU A 133 -94.28 13.72 -1.32
CA GLU A 133 -93.11 14.54 -1.63
C GLU A 133 -92.00 14.36 -0.58
N ASN A 134 -92.35 14.37 0.72
CA ASN A 134 -91.38 14.17 1.80
C ASN A 134 -90.72 12.79 1.73
N ARG A 135 -91.50 11.72 1.52
CA ARG A 135 -90.96 10.36 1.31
C ARG A 135 -89.99 10.31 0.12
N ARG A 136 -90.32 10.99 -0.98
CA ARG A 136 -89.46 11.07 -2.17
C ARG A 136 -88.17 11.84 -1.89
N TYR A 137 -88.24 12.97 -1.18
CA TYR A 137 -87.06 13.74 -0.79
C TYR A 137 -86.16 12.95 0.16
N GLN A 138 -86.72 12.25 1.15
CA GLN A 138 -85.97 11.41 2.08
C GLN A 138 -85.21 10.31 1.34
N ALA A 139 -85.88 9.57 0.45
CA ALA A 139 -85.22 8.52 -0.35
C ALA A 139 -84.09 9.07 -1.23
N HIS A 140 -84.29 10.25 -1.84
CA HIS A 140 -83.24 10.89 -2.64
C HIS A 140 -82.03 11.34 -1.80
N LEU A 141 -82.29 11.95 -0.63
CA LEU A 141 -81.25 12.41 0.29
C LEU A 141 -80.44 11.23 0.86
N GLU A 142 -81.10 10.13 1.22
CA GLU A 142 -80.41 8.92 1.70
C GLU A 142 -79.46 8.36 0.64
N ASP A 143 -79.88 8.31 -0.62
CA ASP A 143 -79.02 7.83 -1.72
C ASP A 143 -77.86 8.81 -2.00
N GLU A 144 -78.12 10.12 -2.00
CA GLU A 144 -77.08 11.13 -2.20
C GLU A 144 -76.04 11.14 -1.05
N ILE A 145 -76.51 11.05 0.20
CA ILE A 145 -75.64 10.92 1.38
C ILE A 145 -74.84 9.62 1.31
N GLY A 146 -75.47 8.50 0.97
CA GLY A 146 -74.81 7.21 0.83
C GLY A 146 -73.70 7.25 -0.25
N SER A 147 -73.99 7.87 -1.39
CA SER A 147 -73.04 8.05 -2.49
C SER A 147 -71.86 8.94 -2.09
N ARG A 148 -72.12 10.13 -1.52
CA ARG A 148 -71.07 11.05 -1.04
C ARG A 148 -70.22 10.43 0.05
N THR A 149 -70.83 9.71 0.98
CA THR A 149 -70.11 9.05 2.08
C THR A 149 -69.13 8.01 1.53
N ARG A 150 -69.54 7.21 0.53
CA ARG A 150 -68.65 6.25 -0.14
C ARG A 150 -67.51 6.95 -0.88
N ASP A 151 -67.77 8.01 -1.63
CA ASP A 151 -66.72 8.75 -2.34
C ASP A 151 -65.71 9.38 -1.36
N LEU A 152 -66.19 9.93 -0.24
CA LEU A 152 -65.35 10.49 0.81
C LEU A 152 -64.44 9.43 1.45
N HIS A 153 -64.99 8.25 1.78
CA HIS A 153 -64.19 7.15 2.33
C HIS A 153 -63.11 6.71 1.35
N ARG A 154 -63.46 6.51 0.07
CA ARG A 154 -62.50 6.16 -0.98
C ARG A 154 -61.35 7.19 -1.09
N ARG A 155 -61.68 8.49 -1.16
CA ARG A 155 -60.66 9.55 -1.22
C ARG A 155 -59.79 9.61 0.04
N THR A 156 -60.38 9.34 1.20
CA THR A 156 -59.64 9.31 2.47
C THR A 156 -58.63 8.17 2.47
N GLU A 157 -59.01 6.99 1.99
CA GLU A 157 -58.11 5.84 1.84
C GLU A 157 -56.98 6.14 0.83
N GLU A 158 -57.31 6.71 -0.33
CA GLU A 158 -56.32 7.13 -1.34
C GLU A 158 -55.31 8.13 -0.76
N LEU A 159 -55.78 9.13 -0.01
CA LEU A 159 -54.92 10.11 0.65
C LEU A 159 -54.04 9.51 1.73
N LEU A 160 -54.54 8.54 2.50
CA LEU A 160 -53.74 7.84 3.51
C LEU A 160 -52.61 7.04 2.87
N VAL A 161 -52.87 6.37 1.75
CA VAL A 161 -51.83 5.65 0.98
C VAL A 161 -50.78 6.62 0.44
N ALA A 162 -51.20 7.73 -0.20
CA ALA A 162 -50.28 8.72 -0.73
C ALA A 162 -49.43 9.39 0.37
N ASN A 163 -50.03 9.73 1.52
CA ASN A 163 -49.29 10.27 2.66
C ASN A 163 -48.26 9.28 3.22
N ALA A 164 -48.60 8.00 3.29
CA ALA A 164 -47.66 6.98 3.74
C ALA A 164 -46.46 6.83 2.79
N GLU A 165 -46.68 6.97 1.48
CA GLU A 165 -45.61 6.93 0.47
C GLU A 165 -44.72 8.17 0.53
N LEU A 166 -45.31 9.37 0.60
CA LEU A 166 -44.56 10.62 0.76
C LEU A 166 -43.72 10.65 2.04
N THR A 167 -44.24 10.13 3.15
CA THR A 167 -43.51 10.06 4.42
C THR A 167 -42.27 9.16 4.29
N LYS A 168 -42.38 8.05 3.54
CA LYS A 168 -41.22 7.18 3.24
C LYS A 168 -40.18 7.90 2.39
N GLU A 169 -40.59 8.61 1.33
CA GLU A 169 -39.66 9.38 0.50
C GLU A 169 -38.94 10.49 1.30
N MET A 170 -39.68 11.20 2.16
CA MET A 170 -39.10 12.23 3.03
C MET A 170 -38.05 11.65 3.97
N ALA A 171 -38.33 10.51 4.62
CA ALA A 171 -37.37 9.84 5.50
C ALA A 171 -36.08 9.41 4.76
N ILE A 172 -36.22 8.93 3.51
CA ILE A 172 -35.06 8.57 2.67
C ILE A 172 -34.24 9.82 2.34
N ARG A 173 -34.90 10.92 1.92
CA ARG A 173 -34.22 12.19 1.61
C ARG A 173 -33.51 12.77 2.82
N GLU A 174 -34.14 12.79 3.99
CA GLU A 174 -33.53 13.24 5.24
C GLU A 174 -32.29 12.42 5.61
N LYS A 175 -32.39 11.09 5.53
CA LYS A 175 -31.25 10.20 5.79
C LYS A 175 -30.11 10.45 4.81
N THR A 176 -30.42 10.68 3.54
CA THR A 176 -29.43 10.97 2.49
C THR A 176 -28.75 12.32 2.72
N ALA A 177 -29.53 13.34 3.06
CA ALA A 177 -29.02 14.68 3.38
C ALA A 177 -28.16 14.69 4.64
N ALA A 178 -28.52 13.90 5.66
CA ALA A 178 -27.72 13.74 6.87
C ALA A 178 -26.40 13.03 6.60
N ALA A 179 -26.42 11.95 5.80
CA ALA A 179 -25.21 11.24 5.38
C ALA A 179 -24.27 12.14 4.55
N LEU A 180 -24.83 12.94 3.64
CA LEU A 180 -24.07 13.91 2.86
C LEU A 180 -23.41 14.96 3.76
N ARG A 181 -24.17 15.58 4.68
CA ARG A 181 -23.63 16.53 5.66
C ARG A 181 -22.51 15.94 6.53
N GLN A 182 -22.66 14.68 6.95
CA GLN A 182 -21.62 13.99 7.70
C GLN A 182 -20.35 13.76 6.87
N SER A 183 -20.52 13.39 5.59
CA SER A 183 -19.41 13.22 4.65
C SER A 183 -18.69 14.55 4.39
N GLU A 184 -19.43 15.64 4.16
CA GLU A 184 -18.89 16.99 3.98
C GLU A 184 -18.10 17.45 5.21
N ALA A 185 -18.66 17.27 6.41
CA ALA A 185 -17.98 17.63 7.66
C ALA A 185 -16.67 16.86 7.85
N ARG A 186 -16.67 15.55 7.55
CA ARG A 186 -15.46 14.72 7.63
C ARG A 186 -14.38 15.17 6.63
N LEU A 187 -14.77 15.48 5.39
CA LEU A 187 -13.83 15.98 4.39
C LEU A 187 -13.27 17.35 4.77
N ALA A 188 -14.10 18.25 5.30
CA ALA A 188 -13.66 19.54 5.79
C ALA A 188 -12.63 19.42 6.94
N GLU A 189 -12.83 18.47 7.85
CA GLU A 189 -11.88 18.19 8.93
C GLU A 189 -10.53 17.68 8.38
N ILE A 190 -10.56 16.71 7.45
CA ILE A 190 -9.35 16.19 6.78
C ILE A 190 -8.57 17.33 6.10
N VAL A 191 -9.27 18.19 5.35
CA VAL A 191 -8.67 19.34 4.66
C VAL A 191 -8.10 20.36 5.65
N SER A 192 -8.68 20.49 6.84
CA SER A 192 -8.22 21.41 7.88
C SER A 192 -6.95 20.97 8.60
N ILE A 193 -6.73 19.65 8.76
CA ILE A 193 -5.56 19.08 9.43
C ILE A 193 -4.39 18.86 8.45
N PHE A 194 -4.67 18.82 7.14
CA PHE A 194 -3.66 18.63 6.12
C PHE A 194 -2.57 19.72 6.17
N GLU A 195 -1.32 19.29 6.35
CA GLU A 195 -0.18 20.20 6.58
C GLU A 195 0.33 20.90 5.31
N GLY A 196 -0.10 20.46 4.12
CA GLY A 196 0.21 21.09 2.85
C GLY A 196 -0.82 22.14 2.42
N PHE A 197 -0.58 22.71 1.25
CA PHE A 197 -1.45 23.71 0.64
C PHE A 197 -2.42 23.03 -0.33
N ILE A 198 -3.71 23.34 -0.20
CA ILE A 198 -4.74 22.89 -1.14
C ILE A 198 -5.42 24.13 -1.68
N TYR A 199 -5.54 24.22 -3.00
CA TYR A 199 -6.33 25.26 -3.63
C TYR A 199 -7.04 24.76 -4.88
N THR A 200 -8.08 25.49 -5.28
CA THR A 200 -8.68 25.35 -6.60
C THR A 200 -8.59 26.65 -7.38
N CYS A 201 -8.43 26.55 -8.69
CA CYS A 201 -8.50 27.70 -9.58
C CYS A 201 -9.21 27.38 -10.89
N ASP A 202 -9.69 28.42 -11.57
CA ASP A 202 -10.33 28.32 -12.88
C ASP A 202 -9.31 28.34 -14.05
N SER A 203 -9.84 28.38 -15.28
CA SER A 203 -9.06 28.45 -16.51
C SER A 203 -8.23 29.74 -16.64
N ASP A 204 -8.62 30.81 -15.95
CA ASP A 204 -7.94 32.10 -15.91
C ASP A 204 -6.98 32.24 -14.72
N PHE A 205 -6.69 31.12 -14.04
CA PHE A 205 -5.82 31.00 -12.88
C PHE A 205 -6.34 31.71 -11.62
N CYS A 206 -7.62 32.10 -11.57
CA CYS A 206 -8.22 32.76 -10.42
C CYS A 206 -8.57 31.72 -9.34
N LEU A 207 -8.16 31.98 -8.10
CA LEU A 207 -8.40 31.11 -6.97
C LEU A 207 -9.88 31.14 -6.55
N ASP A 208 -10.46 29.97 -6.31
CA ASP A 208 -11.85 29.79 -5.87
C ASP A 208 -11.90 29.25 -4.44
N PHE A 209 -11.03 28.28 -4.12
CA PHE A 209 -10.88 27.73 -2.78
C PHE A 209 -9.41 27.68 -2.37
N VAL A 210 -9.16 27.88 -1.08
CA VAL A 210 -7.88 27.56 -0.41
C VAL A 210 -8.15 26.88 0.93
N ASN A 211 -7.30 25.94 1.33
CA ASN A 211 -7.38 25.41 2.70
C ASN A 211 -6.81 26.39 3.72
N ARG A 212 -7.16 26.19 4.99
CA ARG A 212 -6.74 27.04 6.11
C ARG A 212 -5.22 27.23 6.17
N LYS A 213 -4.46 26.16 5.97
CA LYS A 213 -2.99 26.21 6.00
C LYS A 213 -2.41 27.15 4.95
N LEU A 214 -3.01 27.18 3.75
CA LEU A 214 -2.62 28.10 2.70
C LEU A 214 -3.09 29.53 3.00
N ALA A 215 -4.33 29.70 3.48
CA ALA A 215 -4.84 31.01 3.89
C ALA A 215 -3.95 31.65 4.98
N ASP A 216 -3.54 30.89 6.00
CA ASP A 216 -2.61 31.35 7.04
C ASP A 216 -1.24 31.74 6.46
N HIS A 217 -0.83 31.16 5.32
CA HIS A 217 0.46 31.40 4.67
C HIS A 217 0.46 32.63 3.75
N VAL A 218 -0.61 32.85 2.97
CA VAL A 218 -0.71 33.97 2.00
C VAL A 218 -1.65 35.11 2.40
N GLY A 219 -2.43 34.93 3.48
CA GLY A 219 -3.48 35.86 3.95
C GLY A 219 -4.90 35.40 3.56
N ASP A 220 -5.91 35.81 4.34
CA ASP A 220 -7.30 35.31 4.22
C ASP A 220 -8.05 35.78 2.96
N ASP A 221 -7.66 36.91 2.35
CA ASP A 221 -8.32 37.47 1.17
C ASP A 221 -7.61 37.05 -0.13
N VAL A 222 -7.84 35.82 -0.59
CA VAL A 222 -7.19 35.27 -1.80
C VAL A 222 -8.16 34.84 -2.91
N ALA A 223 -9.46 34.80 -2.63
CA ALA A 223 -10.47 34.47 -3.62
C ALA A 223 -10.49 35.48 -4.77
N GLY A 224 -10.59 35.00 -6.01
CA GLY A 224 -10.58 35.80 -7.23
C GLY A 224 -9.20 36.34 -7.65
N LYS A 225 -8.14 36.14 -6.85
CA LYS A 225 -6.77 36.54 -7.21
C LYS A 225 -6.08 35.43 -7.99
N ARG A 226 -5.13 35.81 -8.86
CA ARG A 226 -4.37 34.86 -9.69
C ARG A 226 -3.40 34.02 -8.85
N CYS A 227 -3.43 32.70 -9.00
CA CYS A 227 -2.66 31.78 -8.18
C CYS A 227 -1.14 32.00 -8.28
N HIS A 228 -0.61 32.24 -9.49
CA HIS A 228 0.84 32.43 -9.71
C HIS A 228 1.39 33.70 -9.02
N VAL A 229 0.56 34.74 -8.94
CA VAL A 229 0.92 36.00 -8.26
C VAL A 229 0.90 35.82 -6.74
N VAL A 230 -0.22 35.32 -6.20
CA VAL A 230 -0.41 35.22 -4.75
C VAL A 230 0.53 34.19 -4.13
N LEU A 231 0.57 32.99 -4.71
CA LEU A 231 1.29 31.87 -4.12
C LEU A 231 2.80 32.01 -4.35
N TYR A 232 3.21 32.25 -5.59
CA TYR A 232 4.62 32.16 -5.98
C TYR A 232 5.26 33.51 -6.29
N GLY A 233 4.51 34.63 -6.30
CA GLY A 233 5.06 35.96 -6.57
C GLY A 233 5.48 36.17 -8.03
N LEU A 234 4.89 35.42 -8.97
CA LEU A 234 5.21 35.50 -10.39
C LEU A 234 4.23 36.41 -11.12
N ASP A 235 4.71 37.22 -12.05
CA ASP A 235 3.88 38.06 -12.93
C ASP A 235 3.27 37.28 -14.12
N GLN A 236 3.82 36.10 -14.41
CA GLN A 236 3.38 35.21 -15.47
C GLN A 236 3.02 33.82 -14.90
N PRO A 237 2.23 33.01 -15.63
CA PRO A 237 1.92 31.65 -15.22
C PRO A 237 3.18 30.84 -14.92
N CYS A 238 3.15 30.03 -13.86
CA CYS A 238 4.36 29.35 -13.38
C CYS A 238 4.94 28.41 -14.45
N PRO A 239 6.27 28.46 -14.72
CA PRO A 239 6.91 27.62 -15.74
C PRO A 239 6.73 26.11 -15.51
N TRP A 240 6.58 25.71 -14.26
CA TRP A 240 6.38 24.32 -13.83
C TRP A 240 4.89 23.91 -13.76
N CYS A 241 3.96 24.85 -13.94
CA CYS A 241 2.54 24.58 -13.82
C CYS A 241 2.02 23.88 -15.08
N ARG A 242 1.36 22.72 -14.91
CA ARG A 242 0.79 21.92 -16.00
C ARG A 242 -0.69 22.24 -16.23
N HIS A 243 -1.06 23.50 -16.05
CA HIS A 243 -2.46 23.97 -16.03
C HIS A 243 -3.21 23.58 -17.32
N SER A 244 -2.60 23.78 -18.49
CA SER A 244 -3.19 23.40 -19.78
C SER A 244 -3.47 21.90 -19.92
N ASP A 245 -2.64 21.05 -19.31
CA ASP A 245 -2.78 19.60 -19.41
C ASP A 245 -3.92 19.12 -18.49
N VAL A 246 -4.07 19.78 -17.33
CA VAL A 246 -5.19 19.52 -16.41
C VAL A 246 -6.53 19.90 -17.01
N PHE A 247 -6.65 21.04 -17.69
CA PHE A 247 -7.90 21.42 -18.37
C PHE A 247 -8.22 20.55 -19.60
N LYS A 248 -7.26 19.74 -20.08
CA LYS A 248 -7.50 18.65 -21.05
C LYS A 248 -7.91 17.33 -20.38
N GLY A 249 -8.05 17.31 -19.06
CA GLY A 249 -8.45 16.14 -18.27
C GLY A 249 -7.30 15.28 -17.74
N GLN A 250 -6.04 15.75 -17.80
CA GLN A 250 -4.88 14.96 -17.35
C GLN A 250 -4.34 15.46 -16.01
N ALA A 251 -4.25 14.59 -15.01
CA ALA A 251 -3.57 14.92 -13.78
C ALA A 251 -2.05 15.04 -14.00
N ALA A 252 -1.43 16.00 -13.32
CA ALA A 252 -0.01 16.27 -13.44
C ALA A 252 0.65 16.37 -12.06
N ARG A 253 1.88 15.88 -11.93
CA ARG A 253 2.70 16.02 -10.73
C ARG A 253 4.02 16.67 -11.09
N THR A 254 4.41 17.69 -10.33
CA THR A 254 5.65 18.44 -10.59
C THR A 254 6.33 18.80 -9.28
N GLU A 255 7.61 18.47 -9.17
CA GLU A 255 8.50 18.99 -8.13
C GLU A 255 9.15 20.28 -8.63
N PHE A 256 9.11 21.34 -7.83
CA PHE A 256 9.69 22.63 -8.20
C PHE A 256 10.31 23.33 -6.99
N TYR A 257 11.25 24.21 -7.27
CA TYR A 257 11.84 25.10 -6.28
C TYR A 257 11.15 26.46 -6.35
N ASN A 258 10.68 26.96 -5.22
CA ASN A 258 10.06 28.27 -5.13
C ASN A 258 11.09 29.30 -4.66
N GLU A 259 11.45 30.24 -5.52
CA GLU A 259 12.44 31.27 -5.19
C GLU A 259 11.95 32.27 -4.13
N LYS A 260 10.63 32.45 -4.01
CA LYS A 260 10.04 33.42 -3.08
C LYS A 260 10.28 33.08 -1.61
N ASP A 261 10.22 31.80 -1.26
CA ASP A 261 10.41 31.31 0.12
C ASP A 261 11.63 30.39 0.29
N GLY A 262 12.32 30.08 -0.81
CA GLY A 262 13.52 29.26 -0.83
C GLY A 262 13.27 27.77 -0.57
N ARG A 263 12.05 27.26 -0.78
CA ARG A 263 11.64 25.89 -0.45
C ARG A 263 11.38 25.04 -1.69
N TRP A 264 11.50 23.72 -1.51
CA TRP A 264 11.09 22.75 -2.52
C TRP A 264 9.67 22.27 -2.26
N TYR A 265 8.87 22.23 -3.32
CA TYR A 265 7.50 21.78 -3.28
C TYR A 265 7.24 20.64 -4.27
N ASP A 266 6.35 19.73 -3.88
CA ASP A 266 5.74 18.72 -4.74
C ASP A 266 4.27 19.05 -4.93
N ALA A 267 3.89 19.42 -6.15
CA ALA A 267 2.52 19.76 -6.50
C ALA A 267 1.87 18.66 -7.34
N VAL A 268 0.71 18.21 -6.90
CA VAL A 268 -0.21 17.36 -7.66
C VAL A 268 -1.40 18.21 -8.10
N GLN A 269 -1.66 18.27 -9.41
CA GLN A 269 -2.74 19.03 -10.00
C GLN A 269 -3.70 18.06 -10.71
N SER A 270 -5.00 18.17 -10.43
CA SER A 270 -6.04 17.28 -10.93
C SER A 270 -7.25 18.06 -11.45
N PRO A 271 -7.94 17.60 -12.51
CA PRO A 271 -9.14 18.26 -13.01
C PRO A 271 -10.33 18.04 -12.08
N MET A 272 -11.15 19.08 -11.91
CA MET A 272 -12.45 19.02 -11.25
C MET A 272 -13.54 19.15 -12.32
N PHE A 273 -14.34 18.09 -12.46
CA PHE A 273 -15.40 18.02 -13.46
C PHE A 273 -16.71 18.62 -12.94
N GLY A 274 -17.38 19.39 -13.80
CA GLY A 274 -18.74 19.86 -13.55
C GLY A 274 -19.80 18.78 -13.83
N SER A 275 -21.07 19.12 -13.63
CA SER A 275 -22.22 18.23 -13.87
C SER A 275 -22.36 17.75 -15.32
N GLU A 276 -21.82 18.49 -16.28
CA GLU A 276 -21.86 18.18 -17.71
C GLU A 276 -20.59 17.43 -18.20
N GLY A 277 -19.68 17.04 -17.30
CA GLY A 277 -18.47 16.28 -17.64
C GLY A 277 -17.30 17.10 -18.20
N GLN A 278 -17.44 18.42 -18.32
CA GLN A 278 -16.36 19.35 -18.66
C GLN A 278 -15.51 19.72 -17.43
N VAL A 279 -14.22 19.98 -17.63
CA VAL A 279 -13.31 20.45 -16.56
C VAL A 279 -13.66 21.90 -16.25
N ARG A 280 -14.13 22.16 -15.01
CA ARG A 280 -14.52 23.50 -14.55
C ARG A 280 -13.38 24.19 -13.82
N ASN A 281 -12.72 23.45 -12.94
CA ASN A 281 -11.62 23.96 -12.12
C ASN A 281 -10.46 22.96 -12.12
N LEU A 282 -9.29 23.45 -11.75
CA LEU A 282 -8.13 22.67 -11.36
C LEU A 282 -8.08 22.62 -9.83
N GLN A 283 -7.82 21.45 -9.26
CA GLN A 283 -7.45 21.29 -7.86
C GLN A 283 -5.94 21.03 -7.77
N ALA A 284 -5.25 21.73 -6.88
CA ALA A 284 -3.84 21.54 -6.60
C ALA A 284 -3.62 21.21 -5.14
N VAL A 285 -2.77 20.21 -4.88
CA VAL A 285 -2.24 19.85 -3.58
C VAL A 285 -0.74 20.04 -3.62
N VAL A 286 -0.18 20.86 -2.74
CA VAL A 286 1.25 21.23 -2.72
C VAL A 286 1.84 20.89 -1.35
N LEU A 287 2.89 20.08 -1.35
CA LEU A 287 3.59 19.62 -0.14
C LEU A 287 5.01 20.18 -0.11
N ASP A 288 5.46 20.67 1.06
CA ASP A 288 6.85 21.03 1.29
C ASP A 288 7.69 19.76 1.38
N ILE A 289 8.69 19.63 0.50
CA ILE A 289 9.59 18.48 0.40
C ILE A 289 11.05 18.92 0.64
N SER A 290 11.27 20.09 1.23
CA SER A 290 12.61 20.65 1.45
C SER A 290 13.50 19.72 2.26
N ASP A 291 12.99 19.17 3.37
CA ASP A 291 13.74 18.24 4.23
C ASP A 291 14.10 16.95 3.50
N ARG A 292 13.19 16.46 2.66
CA ARG A 292 13.43 15.28 1.82
C ARG A 292 14.54 15.55 0.82
N LYS A 293 14.52 16.70 0.13
CA LYS A 293 15.56 17.11 -0.83
C LYS A 293 16.91 17.29 -0.16
N ALA A 294 16.96 17.95 1.01
CA ALA A 294 18.19 18.10 1.78
C ALA A 294 18.80 16.75 2.20
N THR A 295 17.96 15.79 2.59
CA THR A 295 18.38 14.43 2.95
C THR A 295 18.92 13.68 1.73
N GLU A 296 18.23 13.77 0.58
CA GLU A 296 18.63 13.14 -0.67
C GLU A 296 20.01 13.65 -1.14
N ASP A 297 20.22 14.97 -1.10
CA ASP A 297 21.49 15.59 -1.46
C ASP A 297 22.61 15.18 -0.48
N TRP A 298 22.34 15.14 0.83
CA TRP A 298 23.30 14.70 1.83
C TRP A 298 23.71 13.23 1.61
N LEU A 299 22.75 12.35 1.33
CA LEU A 299 23.01 10.94 1.04
C LEU A 299 23.89 10.79 -0.20
N ARG A 300 23.56 11.52 -1.28
CA ARG A 300 24.31 11.49 -2.53
C ARG A 300 25.76 11.97 -2.35
N GLN A 301 25.96 13.04 -1.58
CA GLN A 301 27.30 13.52 -1.24
C GLN A 301 28.07 12.48 -0.40
N ARG A 302 27.43 11.86 0.58
CA ARG A 302 28.05 10.84 1.44
C ARG A 302 28.44 9.58 0.68
N GLU A 303 27.60 9.11 -0.23
CA GLU A 303 27.89 7.96 -1.09
C GLU A 303 29.11 8.22 -1.99
N THR A 304 29.16 9.41 -2.60
CA THR A 304 30.28 9.84 -3.43
C THR A 304 31.59 9.84 -2.63
N GLN A 305 31.57 10.41 -1.43
CA GLN A 305 32.74 10.43 -0.53
C GLN A 305 33.19 9.03 -0.09
N LEU A 306 32.26 8.13 0.23
CA LEU A 306 32.56 6.75 0.63
C LEU A 306 33.15 5.95 -0.53
N SER A 307 32.62 6.12 -1.74
CA SER A 307 33.13 5.48 -2.95
C SER A 307 34.57 5.91 -3.26
N GLU A 308 34.86 7.21 -3.14
CA GLU A 308 36.22 7.73 -3.34
C GLU A 308 37.22 7.22 -2.28
N LYS A 309 36.82 7.18 -1.00
CA LYS A 309 37.64 6.61 0.08
C LYS A 309 37.95 5.14 -0.17
N ASN A 310 36.94 4.35 -0.53
CA ASN A 310 37.10 2.93 -0.87
C ASN A 310 38.06 2.70 -2.06
N ARG A 311 37.97 3.55 -3.10
CA ARG A 311 38.85 3.46 -4.26
C ARG A 311 40.32 3.79 -3.91
N ARG A 312 40.55 4.78 -3.05
CA ARG A 312 41.90 5.18 -2.59
C ARG A 312 42.54 4.12 -1.67
N LEU A 313 41.76 3.51 -0.77
CA LEU A 313 42.24 2.42 0.08
C LEU A 313 42.60 1.18 -0.74
N LYS A 314 41.73 0.75 -1.67
CA LYS A 314 41.98 -0.43 -2.53
C LYS A 314 43.21 -0.26 -3.44
N SER A 315 43.47 0.95 -3.95
CA SER A 315 44.65 1.20 -4.79
C SER A 315 45.95 1.20 -3.99
N SER A 316 45.95 1.77 -2.78
CA SER A 316 47.11 1.78 -1.89
C SER A 316 47.49 0.38 -1.39
N MET A 317 46.50 -0.52 -1.23
CA MET A 317 46.72 -1.89 -0.79
C MET A 317 47.36 -2.80 -1.85
N ARG A 318 47.06 -2.60 -3.13
CA ARG A 318 47.61 -3.44 -4.22
C ARG A 318 49.11 -3.26 -4.45
N THR A 319 49.70 -2.20 -3.90
CA THR A 319 51.13 -1.87 -4.06
C THR A 319 51.95 -2.16 -2.79
N ALA A 320 51.30 -2.41 -1.65
CA ALA A 320 51.99 -2.64 -0.38
C ALA A 320 52.56 -4.07 -0.31
N SER A 321 53.86 -4.21 -0.09
CA SER A 321 54.53 -5.50 0.12
C SER A 321 54.28 -6.11 1.51
N ARG A 322 53.59 -5.37 2.38
CA ARG A 322 53.32 -5.68 3.77
C ARG A 322 51.88 -5.30 4.12
N PHE A 323 51.15 -6.21 4.74
CA PHE A 323 49.80 -6.00 5.25
C PHE A 323 49.78 -6.32 6.75
N GLY A 324 49.85 -5.28 7.59
CA GLY A 324 50.08 -5.44 9.03
C GLY A 324 51.41 -6.13 9.32
N HIS A 325 51.35 -7.32 9.95
CA HIS A 325 52.50 -8.18 10.21
C HIS A 325 52.70 -9.29 9.15
N ILE A 326 51.82 -9.36 8.15
CA ILE A 326 51.88 -10.37 7.11
C ILE A 326 52.68 -9.83 5.91
N ILE A 327 53.59 -10.65 5.40
CA ILE A 327 54.45 -10.32 4.27
C ILE A 327 54.09 -11.20 3.08
N GLY A 328 53.89 -10.56 1.94
CA GLY A 328 53.59 -11.23 0.68
C GLY A 328 53.02 -10.26 -0.33
N LYS A 329 53.51 -10.34 -1.57
CA LYS A 329 53.05 -9.58 -2.73
C LYS A 329 52.36 -10.44 -3.78
N SER A 330 52.47 -11.77 -3.66
CA SER A 330 51.90 -12.72 -4.61
C SER A 330 50.38 -12.59 -4.73
N ARG A 331 49.83 -12.90 -5.92
CA ARG A 331 48.40 -12.85 -6.19
C ARG A 331 47.56 -13.68 -5.18
N PRO A 332 47.94 -14.91 -4.81
CA PRO A 332 47.22 -15.67 -3.78
C PRO A 332 47.16 -14.97 -2.42
N MET A 333 48.22 -14.23 -2.04
CA MET A 333 48.23 -13.46 -0.79
C MET A 333 47.34 -12.22 -0.85
N GLN A 334 47.21 -11.57 -2.01
CA GLN A 334 46.28 -10.45 -2.19
C GLN A 334 44.82 -10.88 -1.97
N GLU A 335 44.44 -12.07 -2.46
CA GLU A 335 43.11 -12.64 -2.22
C GLU A 335 42.88 -12.94 -0.73
N VAL A 336 43.91 -13.42 -0.03
CA VAL A 336 43.86 -13.60 1.43
C VAL A 336 43.66 -12.25 2.15
N TYR A 337 44.35 -11.18 1.75
CA TYR A 337 44.17 -9.85 2.35
C TYR A 337 42.75 -9.30 2.16
N GLU A 338 42.17 -9.47 0.98
CA GLU A 338 40.78 -9.06 0.73
C GLU A 338 39.79 -9.84 1.62
N ASN A 339 40.02 -11.14 1.82
CA ASN A 339 39.18 -11.96 2.70
C ASN A 339 39.39 -11.61 4.18
N ILE A 340 40.60 -11.24 4.60
CA ILE A 340 40.89 -10.74 5.95
C ILE A 340 40.11 -9.45 6.23
N LEU A 341 40.08 -8.51 5.28
CA LEU A 341 39.32 -7.26 5.45
C LEU A 341 37.82 -7.51 5.59
N LYS A 342 37.24 -8.31 4.69
CA LYS A 342 35.82 -8.70 4.76
C LYS A 342 35.50 -9.40 6.08
N ALA A 343 36.43 -10.21 6.58
CA ALA A 343 36.30 -10.86 7.87
C ALA A 343 36.38 -9.83 9.00
N ALA A 344 37.33 -8.90 8.99
CA ALA A 344 37.50 -7.89 10.03
C ALA A 344 36.26 -6.97 10.19
N GLU A 345 35.64 -6.57 9.07
CA GLU A 345 34.40 -5.76 9.03
C GLU A 345 33.17 -6.51 9.53
N SER A 346 33.22 -7.84 9.63
CA SER A 346 32.11 -8.68 10.08
C SER A 346 32.32 -9.17 11.52
N ASN A 347 31.24 -9.32 12.28
CA ASN A 347 31.26 -10.01 13.58
C ASN A 347 31.14 -11.55 13.45
N ALA A 348 31.11 -12.08 12.22
CA ALA A 348 31.01 -13.52 11.99
C ALA A 348 32.28 -14.29 12.44
N HIS A 349 32.07 -15.57 12.80
CA HIS A 349 33.14 -16.50 13.08
C HIS A 349 33.95 -16.83 11.82
N VAL A 350 35.27 -16.91 12.00
CA VAL A 350 36.20 -17.11 10.90
C VAL A 350 36.90 -18.45 11.07
N ILE A 351 37.08 -19.17 9.98
CA ILE A 351 37.88 -20.39 9.96
C ILE A 351 39.05 -20.25 8.98
N ILE A 352 40.26 -20.51 9.46
CA ILE A 352 41.50 -20.37 8.71
C ILE A 352 42.04 -21.78 8.39
N TYR A 353 42.07 -22.11 7.11
CA TYR A 353 42.68 -23.32 6.59
C TYR A 353 44.12 -23.06 6.18
N GLY A 354 45.02 -23.99 6.44
CA GLY A 354 46.37 -23.93 5.91
C GLY A 354 47.29 -24.98 6.51
N GLN A 355 48.29 -25.40 5.74
CA GLN A 355 49.30 -26.35 6.20
C GLN A 355 50.02 -25.85 7.47
N SER A 356 50.72 -26.75 8.17
CA SER A 356 51.51 -26.34 9.34
C SER A 356 52.58 -25.33 8.91
N GLY A 357 52.78 -24.28 9.71
CA GLY A 357 53.78 -23.26 9.44
C GLY A 357 53.44 -22.25 8.33
N THR A 358 52.18 -22.10 7.89
CA THR A 358 51.81 -21.09 6.87
C THR A 358 51.50 -19.69 7.42
N GLY A 359 51.46 -19.51 8.75
CA GLY A 359 51.16 -18.24 9.41
C GLY A 359 49.70 -18.01 9.81
N LYS A 360 48.94 -19.08 10.14
CA LYS A 360 47.53 -19.00 10.54
C LYS A 360 47.27 -18.06 11.72
N GLU A 361 48.14 -18.09 12.73
CA GLU A 361 48.04 -17.22 13.91
C GLU A 361 48.22 -15.74 13.57
N LEU A 362 49.16 -15.40 12.70
CA LEU A 362 49.37 -14.03 12.23
C LEU A 362 48.14 -13.48 11.50
N VAL A 363 47.46 -14.32 10.71
CA VAL A 363 46.19 -13.96 10.07
C VAL A 363 45.11 -13.73 11.11
N ALA A 364 44.95 -14.62 12.08
CA ALA A 364 43.96 -14.47 13.14
C ALA A 364 44.15 -13.18 13.94
N LYS A 365 45.40 -12.87 14.32
CA LYS A 365 45.75 -11.63 15.00
C LYS A 365 45.45 -10.41 14.15
N THR A 366 45.79 -10.44 12.86
CA THR A 366 45.49 -9.33 11.94
C THR A 366 43.99 -9.09 11.78
N ILE A 367 43.17 -10.14 11.73
CA ILE A 367 41.70 -10.01 11.70
C ILE A 367 41.20 -9.36 12.99
N HIS A 368 41.74 -9.74 14.14
CA HIS A 368 41.39 -9.15 15.42
C HIS A 368 41.75 -7.67 15.47
N ASP A 369 43.01 -7.32 15.18
CA ASP A 369 43.55 -5.96 15.24
C ASP A 369 42.77 -4.98 14.34
N LEU A 370 42.27 -5.46 13.19
CA LEU A 370 41.49 -4.66 12.24
C LEU A 370 39.98 -4.63 12.50
N SER A 371 39.48 -5.45 13.43
CA SER A 371 38.05 -5.50 13.76
C SER A 371 37.65 -4.45 14.79
N ASP A 372 36.35 -4.24 14.98
CA ASP A 372 35.80 -3.43 16.07
C ASP A 372 36.26 -3.87 17.47
N ARG A 373 36.73 -5.12 17.59
CA ARG A 373 37.25 -5.72 18.83
C ARG A 373 38.77 -5.62 18.97
N GLY A 374 39.48 -4.96 18.07
CA GLY A 374 40.95 -4.90 18.08
C GLY A 374 41.57 -4.24 19.33
N SER A 375 40.79 -3.48 20.10
CA SER A 375 41.22 -2.92 21.39
C SER A 375 40.88 -3.80 22.60
N LYS A 376 40.34 -5.00 22.39
CA LYS A 376 39.89 -5.95 23.43
C LYS A 376 40.87 -7.11 23.54
N ASN A 377 40.59 -8.07 24.42
CA ASN A 377 41.47 -9.21 24.64
C ASN A 377 41.49 -10.15 23.42
N PHE A 378 42.69 -10.56 23.03
CA PHE A 378 42.94 -11.64 22.07
C PHE A 378 43.51 -12.85 22.83
N VAL A 379 42.70 -13.90 22.96
CA VAL A 379 43.08 -15.10 23.72
C VAL A 379 43.41 -16.22 22.75
N THR A 380 44.63 -16.73 22.79
CA THR A 380 45.12 -17.81 21.94
C THR A 380 45.09 -19.14 22.67
N VAL A 381 44.50 -20.17 22.06
CA VAL A 381 44.42 -21.53 22.60
C VAL A 381 44.83 -22.54 21.55
N HIS A 382 45.82 -23.37 21.85
CA HIS A 382 46.22 -24.51 21.01
C HIS A 382 45.48 -25.76 21.46
N CYS A 383 44.44 -26.16 20.72
CA CYS A 383 43.55 -27.26 21.11
C CYS A 383 44.27 -28.62 21.19
N GLY A 384 45.33 -28.83 20.40
CA GLY A 384 46.12 -30.06 20.38
C GLY A 384 47.19 -30.18 21.46
N ALA A 385 47.54 -29.09 22.15
CA ALA A 385 48.63 -29.06 23.14
C ALA A 385 48.15 -29.34 24.58
N ILE A 386 46.84 -29.26 24.83
CA ILE A 386 46.25 -29.42 26.16
C ILE A 386 45.81 -30.88 26.34
N PRO A 387 46.19 -31.56 27.44
CA PRO A 387 45.70 -32.90 27.73
C PRO A 387 44.16 -32.95 27.79
N ASP A 388 43.55 -34.01 27.25
CA ASP A 388 42.09 -34.19 27.23
C ASP A 388 41.43 -34.11 28.62
N SER A 389 42.15 -34.47 29.68
CA SER A 389 41.67 -34.38 31.07
C SER A 389 41.59 -32.96 31.61
N LEU A 390 42.33 -32.01 31.02
CA LEU A 390 42.42 -30.62 31.47
C LEU A 390 41.79 -29.63 30.50
N ILE A 391 41.52 -30.04 29.25
CA ILE A 391 40.96 -29.14 28.24
C ILE A 391 39.63 -28.52 28.68
N GLU A 392 38.79 -29.27 29.38
CA GLU A 392 37.52 -28.75 29.87
C GLU A 392 37.70 -27.68 30.95
N SER A 393 38.61 -27.91 31.91
CA SER A 393 38.84 -27.00 33.03
C SER A 393 39.54 -25.71 32.58
N GLU A 394 40.40 -25.79 31.57
CA GLU A 394 41.07 -24.62 30.99
C GLU A 394 40.11 -23.76 30.14
N PHE A 395 39.20 -24.36 29.37
CA PHE A 395 38.24 -23.60 28.56
C PHE A 395 37.14 -22.94 29.42
N PHE A 396 36.51 -23.68 30.33
CA PHE A 396 35.32 -23.22 31.06
C PHE A 396 35.61 -22.73 32.49
N GLY A 397 36.82 -22.96 33.00
CA GLY A 397 37.19 -22.65 34.39
C GLY A 397 36.59 -23.65 35.38
N TYR A 398 36.99 -23.53 36.65
CA TYR A 398 36.50 -24.38 37.73
C TYR A 398 36.34 -23.63 39.05
N ARG A 399 35.44 -24.14 39.90
CA ARG A 399 35.26 -23.71 41.30
C ARG A 399 36.16 -24.52 42.23
N LYS A 400 36.51 -23.96 43.38
CA LYS A 400 37.17 -24.65 44.48
C LYS A 400 36.39 -25.93 44.84
N GLY A 401 37.10 -27.06 44.91
CA GLY A 401 36.51 -28.37 45.21
C GLY A 401 35.88 -29.10 44.01
N ALA A 402 36.06 -28.62 42.78
CA ALA A 402 35.56 -29.29 41.57
C ALA A 402 36.23 -30.65 41.27
N PHE A 403 37.51 -30.81 41.62
CA PHE A 403 38.28 -32.05 41.51
C PHE A 403 39.45 -32.05 42.52
N SER A 404 40.09 -33.20 42.72
CA SER A 404 41.25 -33.32 43.62
C SER A 404 42.40 -32.41 43.16
N GLY A 405 42.73 -31.37 43.94
CA GLY A 405 43.72 -30.34 43.59
C GLY A 405 43.15 -28.96 43.21
N ALA A 406 41.82 -28.80 43.18
CA ALA A 406 41.16 -27.51 42.94
C ALA A 406 41.07 -26.66 44.22
N ASP A 407 42.19 -26.11 44.69
CA ASP A 407 42.26 -25.36 45.97
C ASP A 407 41.68 -23.94 45.90
N GLN A 408 41.51 -23.39 44.69
CA GLN A 408 41.00 -22.03 44.42
C GLN A 408 40.13 -22.02 43.16
N ASP A 409 39.28 -20.99 43.01
CA ASP A 409 38.52 -20.73 41.79
C ASP A 409 39.49 -20.27 40.67
N LYS A 410 39.37 -20.84 39.46
CA LYS A 410 40.18 -20.44 38.29
C LYS A 410 39.26 -20.08 37.12
N PRO A 411 39.37 -18.87 36.53
CA PRO A 411 38.64 -18.49 35.33
C PRO A 411 39.16 -19.26 34.09
N GLY A 412 38.25 -19.53 33.14
CA GLY A 412 38.60 -20.22 31.89
C GLY A 412 38.97 -19.27 30.74
N TYR A 413 39.39 -19.83 29.61
CA TYR A 413 39.66 -19.06 28.40
C TYR A 413 38.43 -18.30 27.88
N LEU A 414 37.22 -18.83 28.08
CA LEU A 414 35.99 -18.12 27.70
C LEU A 414 35.77 -16.87 28.57
N ASP A 415 36.11 -16.91 29.85
CA ASP A 415 36.04 -15.73 30.73
C ASP A 415 37.07 -14.67 30.29
N ALA A 416 38.30 -15.10 29.94
CA ALA A 416 39.37 -14.19 29.52
C ALA A 416 39.10 -13.53 28.16
N ALA A 417 38.35 -14.20 27.29
CA ALA A 417 38.01 -13.76 25.94
C ALA A 417 36.71 -12.94 25.87
N ASP A 418 36.01 -12.72 26.99
CA ASP A 418 34.74 -12.00 27.02
C ASP A 418 34.85 -10.57 26.45
N GLY A 419 33.94 -10.22 25.54
CA GLY A 419 33.98 -8.99 24.74
C GLY A 419 35.12 -8.92 23.71
N GLY A 420 35.97 -9.95 23.64
CA GLY A 420 37.17 -10.03 22.81
C GLY A 420 37.07 -11.09 21.70
N THR A 421 38.23 -11.69 21.38
CA THR A 421 38.36 -12.75 20.36
C THR A 421 39.08 -13.97 20.93
N LEU A 422 38.50 -15.15 20.73
CA LEU A 422 39.09 -16.43 21.07
C LEU A 422 39.66 -17.08 19.80
N PHE A 423 40.99 -17.17 19.73
CA PHE A 423 41.69 -17.88 18.67
C PHE A 423 41.91 -19.34 19.05
N MET A 424 41.34 -20.25 18.28
CA MET A 424 41.42 -21.70 18.50
C MET A 424 42.27 -22.33 17.41
N ASP A 425 43.56 -22.57 17.71
CA ASP A 425 44.44 -23.28 16.80
C ASP A 425 44.21 -24.79 16.89
N GLU A 426 44.38 -25.46 15.77
CA GLU A 426 44.13 -26.90 15.61
C GLU A 426 42.75 -27.38 16.10
N VAL A 427 41.69 -26.62 15.78
CA VAL A 427 40.29 -26.92 16.17
C VAL A 427 39.85 -28.35 15.75
N GLY A 428 40.50 -28.91 14.72
CA GLY A 428 40.24 -30.26 14.26
C GLY A 428 40.58 -31.35 15.29
N GLU A 429 41.41 -31.08 16.30
CA GLU A 429 41.83 -32.05 17.32
C GLU A 429 40.90 -32.12 18.52
N LEU A 430 39.88 -31.26 18.59
CA LEU A 430 38.92 -31.27 19.69
C LEU A 430 38.12 -32.56 19.74
N ASN A 431 38.01 -33.13 20.94
CA ASN A 431 37.12 -34.26 21.21
C ASN A 431 35.63 -33.88 21.06
N LEU A 432 34.76 -34.87 20.82
CA LEU A 432 33.33 -34.65 20.55
C LEU A 432 32.58 -34.00 21.72
N SER A 433 33.01 -34.26 22.97
CA SER A 433 32.41 -33.69 24.18
C SER A 433 32.62 -32.17 24.23
N MET A 434 33.84 -31.72 23.95
CA MET A 434 34.17 -30.29 23.90
C MET A 434 33.43 -29.57 22.77
N GLN A 435 33.27 -30.21 21.60
CA GLN A 435 32.52 -29.63 20.48
C GLN A 435 31.07 -29.29 20.89
N VAL A 436 30.41 -30.15 21.69
CA VAL A 436 29.04 -29.90 22.18
C VAL A 436 29.00 -28.73 23.17
N LYS A 437 29.93 -28.70 24.13
CA LYS A 437 29.96 -27.66 25.16
C LYS A 437 30.30 -26.29 24.57
N LEU A 438 31.23 -26.25 23.61
CA LEU A 438 31.56 -25.03 22.88
C LEU A 438 30.42 -24.57 21.99
N LEU A 439 29.75 -25.49 21.26
CA LEU A 439 28.57 -25.13 20.46
C LEU A 439 27.52 -24.43 21.30
N ARG A 440 27.20 -24.98 22.49
CA ARG A 440 26.24 -24.38 23.43
C ARG A 440 26.67 -22.96 23.87
N ALA A 441 27.96 -22.76 24.14
CA ALA A 441 28.48 -21.44 24.50
C ALA A 441 28.35 -20.43 23.35
N ILE A 442 28.57 -20.86 22.10
CA ILE A 442 28.52 -20.02 20.88
C ILE A 442 27.10 -19.67 20.45
N GLU A 443 26.13 -20.54 20.72
CA GLU A 443 24.72 -20.32 20.40
C GLU A 443 23.99 -19.47 21.45
N GLY A 444 24.70 -18.98 22.48
CA GLY A 444 24.12 -18.15 23.54
C GLY A 444 23.51 -18.95 24.70
N GLY A 445 23.60 -20.29 24.66
CA GLY A 445 23.15 -21.18 25.73
C GLY A 445 24.02 -21.18 27.00
N GLY A 446 25.07 -20.33 27.01
CA GLY A 446 26.02 -20.16 28.10
C GLY A 446 26.92 -21.38 28.33
N TYR A 447 27.82 -21.25 29.31
CA TYR A 447 28.65 -22.35 29.80
C TYR A 447 28.65 -22.39 31.33
N THR A 448 28.98 -23.53 31.90
CA THR A 448 29.02 -23.73 33.35
C THR A 448 30.44 -24.14 33.73
N PRO A 449 31.13 -23.38 34.61
CA PRO A 449 32.42 -23.80 35.15
C PRO A 449 32.32 -25.15 35.86
N ILE A 450 33.38 -25.95 35.81
CA ILE A 450 33.38 -27.28 36.45
C ILE A 450 33.17 -27.12 37.95
N GLY A 451 32.22 -27.90 38.51
CA GLY A 451 31.84 -27.83 39.92
C GLY A 451 30.92 -26.65 40.27
N SER A 452 30.43 -25.89 39.30
CA SER A 452 29.43 -24.83 39.50
C SER A 452 28.06 -25.24 38.95
N SER A 453 26.98 -24.66 39.51
CA SER A 453 25.61 -24.73 38.96
C SER A 453 25.19 -23.44 38.26
N ILE A 454 26.04 -22.41 38.28
CA ILE A 454 25.75 -21.08 37.73
C ILE A 454 26.19 -21.05 36.27
N VAL A 455 25.23 -20.77 35.38
CA VAL A 455 25.51 -20.56 33.95
C VAL A 455 26.08 -19.15 33.76
N LYS A 456 27.21 -19.08 33.05
CA LYS A 456 27.84 -17.84 32.58
C LYS A 456 27.58 -17.65 31.09
N GLN A 457 27.58 -16.40 30.64
CA GLN A 457 27.56 -16.04 29.23
C GLN A 457 28.77 -15.16 28.96
N ALA A 458 29.43 -15.40 27.82
CA ALA A 458 30.53 -14.58 27.33
C ALA A 458 30.27 -14.21 25.88
N ASP A 459 30.43 -12.93 25.54
CA ASP A 459 30.31 -12.43 24.17
C ASP A 459 31.66 -12.57 23.46
N ILE A 460 31.88 -13.72 22.83
CA ILE A 460 33.17 -14.06 22.21
C ILE A 460 33.07 -14.15 20.68
N ARG A 461 34.05 -13.56 20.01
CA ARG A 461 34.28 -13.80 18.59
C ARG A 461 35.25 -14.97 18.41
N ILE A 462 34.85 -16.01 17.69
CA ILE A 462 35.73 -17.15 17.41
C ILE A 462 36.48 -16.98 16.09
N VAL A 463 37.80 -17.18 16.15
CA VAL A 463 38.66 -17.39 14.98
C VAL A 463 39.31 -18.76 15.13
N ALA A 464 38.90 -19.73 14.31
CA ALA A 464 39.42 -21.09 14.37
C ALA A 464 40.47 -21.32 13.29
N ALA A 465 41.47 -22.16 13.56
CA ALA A 465 42.50 -22.55 12.60
C ALA A 465 42.65 -24.07 12.55
N THR A 466 42.90 -24.60 11.35
CA THR A 466 43.14 -26.05 11.14
C THR A 466 44.01 -26.31 9.92
N ASN A 467 44.87 -27.33 10.03
CA ASN A 467 45.61 -27.92 8.91
C ASN A 467 44.94 -29.19 8.36
N ARG A 468 43.91 -29.71 9.03
CA ARG A 468 43.20 -30.93 8.64
C ARG A 468 41.96 -30.60 7.80
N ASN A 469 41.58 -31.54 6.94
CA ASN A 469 40.34 -31.45 6.19
C ASN A 469 39.14 -31.79 7.10
N LEU A 470 38.43 -30.75 7.56
CA LEU A 470 37.27 -30.94 8.45
C LEU A 470 36.11 -31.68 7.77
N ARG A 471 35.95 -31.58 6.44
CA ARG A 471 34.91 -32.33 5.71
C ARG A 471 35.15 -33.84 5.78
N GLN A 472 36.39 -34.28 5.67
CA GLN A 472 36.71 -35.70 5.84
C GLN A 472 36.46 -36.17 7.28
N ARG A 473 36.75 -35.33 8.29
CA ARG A 473 36.47 -35.67 9.71
C ARG A 473 34.98 -35.69 10.05
N LEU A 474 34.16 -34.91 9.34
CA LEU A 474 32.70 -34.97 9.41
C LEU A 474 32.17 -36.32 8.90
N GLU A 475 32.71 -36.82 7.80
CA GLU A 475 32.33 -38.11 7.21
C GLU A 475 32.77 -39.28 8.09
N SER A 476 33.94 -39.20 8.72
CA SER A 476 34.45 -40.23 9.63
C SER A 476 33.86 -40.17 11.05
N GLY A 477 32.92 -39.26 11.32
CA GLY A 477 32.25 -39.13 12.63
C GLY A 477 33.10 -38.54 13.76
N HIS A 478 34.33 -38.08 13.46
CA HIS A 478 35.24 -37.48 14.45
C HIS A 478 35.01 -35.97 14.64
N PHE A 479 34.11 -35.37 13.86
CA PHE A 479 33.72 -33.97 13.97
C PHE A 479 32.23 -33.83 13.78
N ARG A 480 31.56 -33.05 14.63
CA ARG A 480 30.11 -32.91 14.57
C ARG A 480 29.68 -31.94 13.48
N LYS A 481 28.58 -32.28 12.80
CA LYS A 481 27.99 -31.49 11.70
C LYS A 481 27.47 -30.13 12.18
N ASP A 482 26.79 -30.11 13.33
CA ASP A 482 26.24 -28.90 13.94
C ASP A 482 27.33 -27.87 14.27
N PHE A 483 28.39 -28.32 14.95
CA PHE A 483 29.54 -27.48 15.29
C PHE A 483 30.27 -26.96 14.05
N TYR A 484 30.45 -27.80 13.01
CA TYR A 484 31.07 -27.38 11.76
C TYR A 484 30.35 -26.21 11.11
N TYR A 485 29.03 -26.30 10.87
CA TYR A 485 28.31 -25.22 10.21
C TYR A 485 28.27 -23.94 11.03
N ARG A 486 28.37 -24.03 12.36
CA ARG A 486 28.39 -22.85 13.24
C ARG A 486 29.71 -22.08 13.20
N ILE A 487 30.84 -22.77 13.11
CA ILE A 487 32.17 -22.13 13.06
C ILE A 487 32.60 -21.81 11.62
N HIS A 488 32.06 -22.50 10.62
CA HIS A 488 32.43 -22.38 9.21
C HIS A 488 31.62 -21.31 8.46
N ILE A 489 31.61 -20.07 8.98
CA ILE A 489 30.87 -18.97 8.34
C ILE A 489 31.75 -18.29 7.28
N LEU A 490 32.94 -17.81 7.67
CA LEU A 490 33.89 -17.17 6.77
C LEU A 490 35.18 -18.00 6.64
N PRO A 491 35.34 -18.82 5.60
CA PRO A 491 36.56 -19.59 5.38
C PRO A 491 37.65 -18.76 4.68
N ILE A 492 38.86 -18.77 5.26
CA ILE A 492 40.07 -18.17 4.68
C ILE A 492 41.09 -19.28 4.49
N THR A 493 41.53 -19.50 3.26
CA THR A 493 42.52 -20.54 2.94
C THR A 493 43.88 -19.90 2.67
N LEU A 494 44.86 -20.24 3.51
CA LEU A 494 46.25 -19.80 3.33
C LEU A 494 47.00 -20.70 2.34
N PRO A 495 47.62 -20.11 1.31
CA PRO A 495 48.42 -20.85 0.34
C PRO A 495 49.70 -21.42 0.98
N ALA A 496 50.09 -22.62 0.54
CA ALA A 496 51.39 -23.20 0.88
C ALA A 496 52.53 -22.37 0.26
N LEU A 497 53.70 -22.36 0.89
CA LEU A 497 54.84 -21.56 0.44
C LEU A 497 55.30 -21.93 -0.98
N SER A 498 55.19 -23.22 -1.36
CA SER A 498 55.43 -23.71 -2.72
C SER A 498 54.58 -23.03 -3.81
N SER A 499 53.37 -22.57 -3.46
CA SER A 499 52.46 -21.87 -4.37
C SER A 499 52.66 -20.35 -4.40
N ARG A 500 53.54 -19.81 -3.54
CA ARG A 500 53.87 -18.38 -3.44
C ARG A 500 55.39 -18.13 -3.40
N LYS A 501 56.13 -18.77 -4.29
CA LYS A 501 57.61 -18.68 -4.38
C LYS A 501 58.14 -17.24 -4.59
N GLU A 502 57.31 -16.34 -5.12
CA GLU A 502 57.62 -14.92 -5.29
C GLU A 502 57.77 -14.15 -3.97
N ASP A 503 57.19 -14.67 -2.88
CA ASP A 503 57.23 -14.04 -1.57
C ASP A 503 58.46 -14.45 -0.75
N ILE A 504 59.16 -15.53 -1.14
CA ILE A 504 60.34 -16.07 -0.42
C ILE A 504 61.44 -15.02 -0.23
N PRO A 505 61.85 -14.23 -1.25
CA PRO A 505 62.89 -13.20 -1.05
C PRO A 505 62.47 -12.12 -0.05
N LEU A 506 61.18 -11.75 -0.02
CA LEU A 506 60.66 -10.76 0.92
C LEU A 506 60.67 -11.31 2.37
N LEU A 507 60.31 -12.58 2.52
CA LEU A 507 60.34 -13.28 3.82
C LEU A 507 61.76 -13.44 4.35
N VAL A 508 62.72 -13.84 3.49
CA VAL A 508 64.13 -13.96 3.87
C VAL A 508 64.68 -12.62 4.34
N ASN A 509 64.46 -11.54 3.57
CA ASN A 509 64.90 -10.20 3.96
C ASN A 509 64.33 -9.75 5.31
N HIS A 510 63.06 -10.09 5.58
CA HIS A 510 62.44 -9.81 6.87
C HIS A 510 63.07 -10.60 8.01
N PHE A 511 63.25 -11.92 7.87
CA PHE A 511 63.85 -12.75 8.91
C PHE A 511 65.31 -12.39 9.21
N VAL A 512 66.07 -11.96 8.19
CA VAL A 512 67.42 -11.40 8.35
C VAL A 512 67.37 -10.05 9.09
N SER A 513 66.33 -9.25 8.91
CA SER A 513 66.22 -7.96 9.60
C SER A 513 65.75 -8.10 11.06
N ASP A 514 64.97 -9.13 11.36
CA ASP A 514 64.38 -9.37 12.68
C ASP A 514 65.34 -10.04 13.67
N PHE A 515 66.45 -10.61 13.20
CA PHE A 515 67.43 -11.29 14.04
C PHE A 515 68.46 -10.28 14.60
N PRO A 516 68.76 -10.28 15.91
CA PRO A 516 69.77 -9.39 16.47
C PRO A 516 71.15 -9.78 15.93
N HIS A 517 71.67 -8.96 15.03
CA HIS A 517 73.02 -9.05 14.52
C HIS A 517 73.90 -8.03 15.23
N GLY A 518 75.22 -8.28 15.30
CA GLY A 518 76.18 -7.22 15.64
C GLY A 518 76.20 -6.12 14.56
N ASP A 519 77.24 -5.28 14.51
CA ASP A 519 77.35 -4.11 13.62
C ASP A 519 77.21 -4.37 12.09
N LYS A 520 77.04 -5.62 11.63
CA LYS A 520 76.87 -5.97 10.21
C LYS A 520 75.71 -6.94 10.00
N LEU A 521 74.73 -6.54 9.18
CA LEU A 521 73.70 -7.46 8.68
C LEU A 521 74.34 -8.52 7.77
N PRO A 522 74.11 -9.82 8.00
CA PRO A 522 74.55 -10.87 7.10
C PRO A 522 73.76 -10.79 5.78
N VAL A 523 74.46 -10.54 4.68
CA VAL A 523 73.86 -10.52 3.34
C VAL A 523 73.75 -11.95 2.84
N VAL A 524 72.53 -12.43 2.61
CA VAL A 524 72.30 -13.73 1.99
C VAL A 524 72.64 -13.63 0.49
N PRO A 525 73.63 -14.38 -0.03
CA PRO A 525 73.98 -14.35 -1.44
C PRO A 525 72.79 -14.69 -2.34
N GLN A 526 72.66 -14.01 -3.49
CA GLN A 526 71.54 -14.22 -4.43
C GLN A 526 71.40 -15.68 -4.87
N ARG A 527 72.52 -16.42 -5.00
CA ARG A 527 72.55 -17.86 -5.31
C ARG A 527 71.73 -18.69 -4.29
N ILE A 528 71.81 -18.32 -3.01
CA ILE A 528 71.11 -19.00 -1.92
C ILE A 528 69.63 -18.65 -1.98
N ILE A 529 69.27 -17.38 -2.22
CA ILE A 529 67.87 -16.97 -2.38
C ILE A 529 67.22 -17.72 -3.56
N THR A 530 67.91 -17.83 -4.70
CA THR A 530 67.42 -18.59 -5.86
C THR A 530 67.29 -20.08 -5.56
N ALA A 531 68.21 -20.65 -4.77
CA ALA A 531 68.10 -22.04 -4.34
C ALA A 531 66.90 -22.25 -3.38
N MET A 532 66.70 -21.34 -2.42
CA MET A 532 65.54 -21.31 -1.54
C MET A 532 64.22 -21.17 -2.32
N GLN A 533 64.19 -20.44 -3.43
CA GLN A 533 63.00 -20.34 -4.28
C GLN A 533 62.68 -21.63 -5.04
N ARG A 534 63.68 -22.48 -5.33
CA ARG A 534 63.47 -23.75 -6.04
C ARG A 534 62.90 -24.82 -5.12
N TYR A 535 63.30 -24.81 -3.84
CA TYR A 535 62.80 -25.74 -2.83
C TYR A 535 61.31 -25.56 -2.55
N ASP A 536 60.62 -26.66 -2.23
CA ASP A 536 59.15 -26.67 -2.07
C ASP A 536 58.67 -26.40 -0.64
N TRP A 537 59.57 -26.41 0.35
CA TRP A 537 59.27 -26.05 1.74
C TRP A 537 58.08 -26.82 2.33
N PRO A 538 58.19 -28.15 2.56
CA PRO A 538 57.14 -28.95 3.18
C PRO A 538 56.69 -28.41 4.56
N GLY A 539 57.58 -27.77 5.33
CA GLY A 539 57.29 -27.08 6.59
C GLY A 539 56.97 -25.59 6.44
N ASN A 540 56.75 -25.12 5.21
CA ASN A 540 56.32 -23.76 4.86
C ASN A 540 57.20 -22.65 5.47
N ILE A 541 56.59 -21.59 6.01
CA ILE A 541 57.31 -20.42 6.56
C ILE A 541 58.13 -20.82 7.79
N ARG A 542 57.64 -21.75 8.62
CA ARG A 542 58.36 -22.20 9.83
C ARG A 542 59.68 -22.87 9.47
N GLU A 543 59.69 -23.71 8.44
CA GLU A 543 60.92 -24.33 7.93
C GLU A 543 61.85 -23.29 7.30
N LEU A 544 61.31 -22.36 6.49
CA LEU A 544 62.08 -21.26 5.90
C LEU A 544 62.76 -20.42 6.99
N GLN A 545 62.01 -20.01 8.02
CA GLN A 545 62.52 -19.22 9.13
C GLN A 545 63.64 -19.96 9.87
N ASN A 546 63.42 -21.23 10.24
CA ASN A 546 64.44 -22.05 10.90
C ASN A 546 65.70 -22.21 10.04
N SER A 547 65.54 -22.30 8.72
CA SER A 547 66.65 -22.45 7.78
C SER A 547 67.45 -21.17 7.61
N VAL A 548 66.78 -20.02 7.56
CA VAL A 548 67.43 -18.70 7.54
C VAL A 548 68.17 -18.46 8.86
N HIS A 549 67.54 -18.77 10.00
CA HIS A 549 68.20 -18.69 11.31
C HIS A 549 69.43 -19.60 11.41
N ARG A 550 69.35 -20.84 10.88
CA ARG A 550 70.47 -21.78 10.83
C ARG A 550 71.62 -21.23 9.98
N TYR A 551 71.31 -20.68 8.82
CA TYR A 551 72.30 -20.05 7.93
C TYR A 551 73.01 -18.87 8.59
N ILE A 552 72.26 -18.00 9.28
CA ILE A 552 72.82 -16.87 10.03
C ILE A 552 73.76 -17.36 11.15
N THR A 553 73.42 -18.47 11.81
CA THR A 553 74.13 -18.96 13.00
C THR A 553 75.36 -19.79 12.65
N LEU A 554 75.26 -20.65 11.63
CA LEU A 554 76.26 -21.66 11.27
C LEU A 554 76.95 -21.40 9.93
N GLY A 555 76.43 -20.48 9.09
CA GLY A 555 76.92 -20.25 7.73
C GLY A 555 76.50 -21.31 6.70
N GLU A 556 75.82 -22.37 7.13
CA GLU A 556 75.47 -23.54 6.32
C GLU A 556 73.95 -23.79 6.24
N ILE A 557 73.50 -24.44 5.16
CA ILE A 557 72.11 -24.83 4.92
C ILE A 557 72.07 -26.35 4.66
N ASP A 558 71.47 -27.11 5.56
CA ASP A 558 71.51 -28.58 5.61
C ASP A 558 70.83 -29.32 4.45
N PHE A 559 69.88 -28.70 3.74
CA PHE A 559 69.09 -29.35 2.68
C PHE A 559 69.51 -28.93 1.26
N LEU A 560 70.57 -28.12 1.15
CA LEU A 560 71.18 -27.78 -0.11
C LEU A 560 72.42 -28.67 -0.27
N ASP A 561 72.38 -29.63 -1.19
CA ASP A 561 73.58 -30.27 -1.76
C ASP A 561 74.36 -29.25 -2.61
N LEU A 562 74.65 -28.09 -2.03
CA LEU A 562 75.57 -27.11 -2.57
C LEU A 562 76.93 -27.43 -1.95
N PRO A 563 78.00 -27.53 -2.77
CA PRO A 563 79.34 -27.73 -2.23
C PRO A 563 79.65 -26.67 -1.16
N PRO A 564 80.35 -27.03 -0.07
CA PRO A 564 80.65 -26.11 1.02
C PRO A 564 81.32 -24.85 0.47
N THR A 565 80.97 -23.72 1.08
CA THR A 565 81.48 -22.40 0.72
C THR A 565 83.00 -22.36 0.86
N THR A 566 83.71 -22.53 -0.25
CA THR A 566 85.04 -21.92 -0.38
C THR A 566 84.81 -20.44 -0.66
N ASP A 567 85.18 -19.60 0.31
CA ASP A 567 85.27 -18.15 0.17
C ASP A 567 86.39 -17.78 -0.82
N GLU A 568 86.15 -18.05 -2.11
CA GLU A 568 86.86 -17.39 -3.21
C GLU A 568 85.83 -16.77 -4.17
N PRO A 569 85.96 -15.48 -4.50
CA PRO A 569 85.09 -14.85 -5.49
C PRO A 569 85.35 -15.48 -6.88
N PRO A 570 84.32 -15.86 -7.64
CA PRO A 570 84.52 -16.46 -8.95
C PRO A 570 85.13 -15.43 -9.94
N PRO A 571 86.05 -15.85 -10.82
CA PRO A 571 86.63 -14.98 -11.82
C PRO A 571 85.56 -14.56 -12.82
N ALA A 572 85.55 -13.26 -13.14
CA ALA A 572 84.66 -12.67 -14.13
C ALA A 572 84.87 -13.34 -15.50
N ILE A 573 83.81 -13.95 -16.02
CA ILE A 573 83.76 -14.44 -17.40
C ILE A 573 83.81 -13.22 -18.32
N ARG A 574 84.94 -13.02 -19.00
CA ARG A 574 85.07 -12.10 -20.14
C ARG A 574 84.60 -12.85 -21.39
N PRO A 575 83.69 -12.31 -22.22
CA PRO A 575 83.49 -12.83 -23.57
C PRO A 575 84.71 -12.49 -24.44
N ASP A 576 85.13 -13.44 -25.28
CA ASP A 576 86.27 -13.30 -26.19
C ASP A 576 86.10 -12.11 -27.17
N PRO A 577 87.19 -11.44 -27.59
CA PRO A 577 87.13 -10.42 -28.63
C PRO A 577 86.95 -11.03 -30.03
N PRO A 578 86.25 -10.36 -30.96
CA PRO A 578 86.12 -10.81 -32.35
C PRO A 578 87.46 -10.71 -33.10
N PRO A 579 87.73 -11.59 -34.07
CA PRO A 579 89.00 -11.62 -34.79
C PRO A 579 89.06 -10.48 -35.82
N GLY A 580 90.17 -9.72 -35.84
CA GLY A 580 90.49 -8.83 -36.97
C GLY A 580 91.05 -7.43 -36.68
N LEU A 581 91.52 -7.11 -35.47
CA LEU A 581 92.24 -5.85 -35.24
C LEU A 581 93.76 -6.06 -35.39
N PRO A 582 94.48 -5.28 -36.21
CA PRO A 582 95.93 -5.38 -36.31
C PRO A 582 96.62 -4.89 -35.03
N ASP A 583 97.63 -5.64 -34.57
CA ASP A 583 98.29 -5.54 -33.25
C ASP A 583 99.09 -4.25 -32.99
N ARG A 584 99.13 -3.26 -33.89
CA ARG A 584 99.86 -1.99 -33.67
C ARG A 584 99.21 -0.78 -34.32
N PHE A 585 98.93 0.24 -33.51
CA PHE A 585 98.50 1.57 -33.95
C PHE A 585 99.70 2.48 -34.27
N ASP A 586 100.52 2.10 -35.26
CA ASP A 586 101.68 2.90 -35.70
C ASP A 586 101.34 3.86 -36.85
N GLN A 587 100.05 4.05 -37.17
CA GLN A 587 99.60 4.94 -38.25
C GLN A 587 98.69 6.06 -37.72
N PRO A 588 98.85 7.31 -38.20
CA PRO A 588 97.96 8.40 -37.83
C PRO A 588 96.52 8.07 -38.24
N LEU A 589 95.55 8.44 -37.39
CA LEU A 589 94.13 8.09 -37.52
C LEU A 589 93.55 8.37 -38.93
N SER A 590 94.02 9.43 -39.58
CA SER A 590 93.60 9.77 -40.96
C SER A 590 93.96 8.69 -41.98
N GLN A 591 95.09 8.01 -41.84
CA GLN A 591 95.49 6.91 -42.73
C GLN A 591 94.75 5.62 -42.40
N ALA A 592 94.51 5.31 -41.12
CA ALA A 592 93.73 4.14 -40.73
C ALA A 592 92.29 4.21 -41.23
N VAL A 593 91.65 5.37 -41.09
CA VAL A 593 90.29 5.62 -41.61
C VAL A 593 90.28 5.58 -43.14
N SER A 594 91.27 6.15 -43.81
CA SER A 594 91.36 6.11 -45.28
C SER A 594 91.57 4.70 -45.82
N ASN A 595 92.34 3.85 -45.13
CA ASN A 595 92.58 2.46 -45.52
C ASN A 595 91.33 1.61 -45.33
N PHE A 596 90.64 1.78 -44.21
CA PHE A 596 89.35 1.12 -43.98
C PHE A 596 88.30 1.57 -45.01
N GLU A 597 88.22 2.88 -45.28
CA GLU A 597 87.27 3.42 -46.26
C GLU A 597 87.57 2.91 -47.68
N LYS A 598 88.86 2.80 -48.07
CA LYS A 598 89.27 2.19 -49.34
C LYS A 598 88.84 0.73 -49.43
N GLN A 599 89.15 -0.09 -48.42
CA GLN A 599 88.81 -1.51 -48.40
C GLN A 599 87.29 -1.73 -48.43
N TYR A 600 86.54 -0.88 -47.73
CA TYR A 600 85.09 -0.99 -47.67
C TYR A 600 84.42 -0.62 -49.00
N ILE A 601 84.88 0.45 -49.66
CA ILE A 601 84.40 0.83 -50.99
C ILE A 601 84.76 -0.22 -52.03
N GLU A 602 85.98 -0.76 -51.99
CA GLU A 602 86.44 -1.81 -52.91
C GLU A 602 85.65 -3.11 -52.76
N HIS A 603 85.40 -3.54 -51.52
CA HIS A 603 84.58 -4.72 -51.23
C HIS A 603 83.15 -4.58 -51.78
N LEU A 604 82.50 -3.44 -51.53
CA LEU A 604 81.15 -3.17 -52.03
C LEU A 604 81.11 -3.03 -53.56
N LEU A 605 82.16 -2.51 -54.19
CA LEU A 605 82.30 -2.48 -55.65
C LEU A 605 82.43 -3.89 -56.20
N GLN A 606 83.22 -4.77 -55.59
CA GLN A 606 83.40 -6.16 -56.04
C GLN A 606 82.11 -6.98 -55.89
N GLU A 607 81.44 -6.89 -54.75
CA GLU A 607 80.18 -7.61 -54.51
C GLU A 607 79.06 -7.17 -55.46
N ASN A 608 79.04 -5.89 -55.87
CA ASN A 608 78.03 -5.34 -56.77
C ASN A 608 78.51 -5.26 -58.23
N HIS A 609 79.50 -6.08 -58.62
CA HIS A 609 80.04 -6.16 -59.99
C HIS A 609 80.39 -4.79 -60.61
N TRP A 610 80.96 -3.89 -59.80
CA TRP A 610 81.38 -2.54 -60.16
C TRP A 610 80.27 -1.60 -60.64
N HIS A 611 79.01 -1.88 -60.28
CA HIS A 611 77.87 -0.98 -60.55
C HIS A 611 77.89 0.26 -59.65
N ARG A 612 78.64 1.28 -60.08
CA ARG A 612 78.92 2.52 -59.33
C ARG A 612 77.68 3.29 -58.84
N SER A 613 76.56 3.26 -59.57
CA SER A 613 75.32 3.92 -59.12
C SER A 613 74.74 3.26 -57.88
N ARG A 614 74.68 1.93 -57.89
CA ARG A 614 74.07 1.13 -56.84
C ARG A 614 74.91 1.15 -55.57
N VAL A 615 76.23 1.16 -55.72
CA VAL A 615 77.17 1.29 -54.60
C VAL A 615 77.11 2.68 -53.97
N ALA A 616 76.93 3.75 -54.76
CA ALA A 616 76.75 5.10 -54.22
C ALA A 616 75.48 5.20 -53.37
N GLU A 617 74.39 4.58 -53.84
CA GLU A 617 73.11 4.52 -53.13
C GLU A 617 73.19 3.69 -51.85
N LEU A 618 73.85 2.53 -51.89
CA LEU A 618 74.12 1.67 -50.72
C LEU A 618 74.97 2.36 -49.65
N LEU A 619 75.94 3.17 -50.08
CA LEU A 619 76.78 3.97 -49.18
C LEU A 619 76.11 5.27 -48.73
N GLY A 620 74.93 5.61 -49.25
CA GLY A 620 74.21 6.84 -48.93
C GLY A 620 74.92 8.12 -49.37
N ILE A 621 75.80 8.06 -50.38
CA ILE A 621 76.57 9.21 -50.88
C ILE A 621 76.25 9.52 -52.33
N ASP A 622 76.35 10.81 -52.70
CA ASP A 622 76.17 11.22 -54.09
C ASP A 622 77.23 10.58 -55.01
N ARG A 623 76.81 10.20 -56.23
CA ARG A 623 77.65 9.49 -57.19
C ARG A 623 78.92 10.26 -57.56
N ARG A 624 78.89 11.60 -57.52
CA ARG A 624 80.05 12.47 -57.76
C ARG A 624 81.08 12.38 -56.62
N THR A 625 80.61 12.20 -55.39
CA THR A 625 81.44 12.03 -54.19
C THR A 625 82.11 10.66 -54.17
N LEU A 626 81.38 9.60 -54.52
CA LEU A 626 81.96 8.25 -54.68
C LEU A 626 83.04 8.28 -55.77
N PHE A 627 82.78 8.89 -56.92
CA PHE A 627 83.76 8.99 -58.01
C PHE A 627 85.03 9.76 -57.60
N ARG A 628 84.89 10.84 -56.81
CA ARG A 628 86.04 11.59 -56.27
C ARG A 628 86.87 10.74 -55.31
N LYS A 629 86.22 9.93 -54.45
CA LYS A 629 86.89 9.02 -53.50
C LYS A 629 87.59 7.86 -54.21
N MET A 630 86.95 7.25 -55.22
CA MET A 630 87.57 6.22 -56.07
C MET A 630 88.85 6.76 -56.74
N LYS A 631 88.78 7.95 -57.34
CA LYS A 631 89.94 8.60 -57.97
C LYS A 631 91.07 8.92 -56.97
N ALA A 632 90.72 9.35 -55.75
CA ALA A 632 91.70 9.63 -54.70
C ALA A 632 92.41 8.37 -54.17
N TYR A 633 91.73 7.22 -54.20
CA TYR A 633 92.25 5.95 -53.69
C TYR A 633 92.84 5.02 -54.79
N GLY A 634 92.76 5.44 -56.05
CA GLY A 634 93.29 4.73 -57.22
C GLY A 634 92.44 3.52 -57.66
N LEU A 635 91.13 3.55 -57.40
CA LEU A 635 90.14 2.50 -57.70
C LEU A 635 89.29 2.80 -58.95
#